data_AF-A0A256ZFK7-F1
#
_entry.id   AF-A0A256ZFK7-F1
#
_cell.length_a   1.000
_cell.length_b   1.000
_cell.length_c   1.000
_cell.angle_alpha   90.00
_cell.angle_beta   90.00
_cell.angle_gamma   90.00
#
_symmetry.space_group_name_H-M   'P 1'
#
loop_
_entity.id
_entity.type
_entity.pdbx_description
1 polymer ?
#
loop_
_entity_poly.entity_id
_entity_poly.type
_entity_poly.pdbx_seq_one_letter_code
_entity_poly.pdbx_strand_id
1 'polypeptide(L)' 'MLTPGERRVLKYFITYRSVGELLAVRELRGLYGVKEPLKVINRLVELGLLERGIGCYNVSRKVMDYVKRGVLRLED' A
#
# COMPACT_ATOMS: atom_id res chain seq x y z
N MET A 1 -10.16 6.33 -9.41
CA MET A 1 -9.66 7.23 -8.34
C MET A 1 -9.53 6.41 -7.06
N LEU A 2 -8.49 6.60 -6.24
CA LEU A 2 -8.36 5.90 -4.96
C LEU A 2 -9.28 6.53 -3.90
N THR A 3 -9.77 5.73 -2.97
CA THR A 3 -10.45 6.17 -1.74
C THR A 3 -9.44 6.69 -0.71
N PRO A 4 -9.88 7.42 0.34
CA PRO A 4 -8.99 7.82 1.44
C PRO A 4 -8.31 6.63 2.14
N GLY A 5 -9.04 5.52 2.31
CA GLY A 5 -8.49 4.29 2.90
C GLY A 5 -7.39 3.66 2.05
N GLU A 6 -7.62 3.57 0.72
CA GLU A 6 -6.62 3.08 -0.23
C GLU A 6 -5.38 4.00 -0.29
N ARG A 7 -5.57 5.33 -0.28
CA ARG A 7 -4.46 6.30 -0.22
C ARG A 7 -3.59 6.09 1.02
N ARG A 8 -4.23 5.88 2.17
CA ARG A 8 -3.53 5.62 3.44
C ARG A 8 -2.72 4.33 3.40
N VAL A 9 -3.31 3.24 2.88
CA VAL A 9 -2.60 1.96 2.73
C VAL A 9 -1.45 2.09 1.72
N LEU A 10 -1.66 2.79 0.61
CA LEU A 10 -0.60 3.04 -0.37
C LEU A 10 0.54 3.87 0.24
N LYS A 11 0.23 4.90 1.03
CA LYS A 11 1.22 5.70 1.76
C LYS A 11 2.04 4.84 2.72
N TYR A 12 1.39 3.92 3.44
CA TYR A 12 2.07 2.92 4.27
C TYR A 12 3.10 2.10 3.47
N PHE A 13 2.71 1.53 2.33
CA PHE A 13 3.65 0.74 1.51
C PHE A 13 4.71 1.58 0.82
N ILE A 14 4.45 2.84 0.49
CA ILE A 14 5.50 3.77 0.01
C ILE A 14 6.51 4.07 1.11
N THR A 15 6.11 4.07 2.38
CA THR A 15 7.04 4.25 3.50
C THR A 15 7.89 3.00 3.72
N TYR A 16 7.26 1.82 3.84
CA TYR A 16 7.95 0.59 4.27
C TYR A 16 8.44 -0.31 3.14
N ARG A 17 8.02 -0.04 1.90
CA ARG A 17 8.43 -0.68 0.62
C ARG A 17 8.06 -2.15 0.45
N SER A 18 8.44 -3.01 1.39
CA SER A 18 8.20 -4.45 1.39
C SER A 18 7.82 -4.88 2.80
N VAL A 19 6.62 -5.41 2.96
CA VAL A 19 6.10 -5.80 4.28
C VAL A 19 5.54 -7.21 4.22
N GLY A 20 5.89 -8.05 5.19
CA GLY A 20 5.32 -9.39 5.33
C GLY A 20 3.80 -9.35 5.49
N GLU A 21 3.07 -10.31 4.92
CA GLU A 21 1.60 -10.25 4.84
C GLU A 21 0.92 -10.16 6.21
N LEU A 22 1.36 -10.98 7.15
CA LEU A 22 0.83 -11.00 8.51
C LEU A 22 1.07 -9.65 9.23
N LEU A 23 2.26 -9.08 9.04
CA LEU A 23 2.61 -7.80 9.65
C LEU A 23 1.78 -6.66 9.03
N ALA A 24 1.68 -6.62 7.70
CA ALA A 24 0.89 -5.62 6.98
C ALA A 24 -0.57 -5.61 7.46
N VAL A 25 -1.20 -6.78 7.55
CA VAL A 25 -2.59 -6.88 8.04
C VAL A 25 -2.72 -6.42 9.48
N ARG A 26 -1.78 -6.83 10.35
CA ARG A 26 -1.79 -6.46 11.78
C ARG A 26 -1.63 -4.96 11.98
N GLU A 27 -0.64 -4.35 11.33
CA GLU A 27 -0.35 -2.92 11.47
C GLU A 27 -1.44 -2.07 10.84
N LEU A 28 -1.88 -2.40 9.61
CA LEU A 28 -2.93 -1.63 8.95
C LEU A 28 -4.24 -1.63 9.74
N ARG A 29 -4.59 -2.76 10.37
CA ARG A 29 -5.77 -2.85 11.24
C ARG A 29 -5.56 -2.12 12.57
N GLY A 30 -4.47 -2.41 13.28
CA GLY A 30 -4.27 -1.95 14.65
C GLY A 30 -3.76 -0.51 14.78
N LEU A 31 -2.89 -0.08 13.86
CA LEU A 31 -2.21 1.22 13.93
C LEU A 31 -2.82 2.24 12.95
N TYR A 32 -3.28 1.79 11.77
CA TYR A 32 -3.79 2.69 10.73
C TYR A 32 -5.33 2.72 10.64
N GLY A 33 -6.03 1.90 11.42
CA GLY A 33 -7.49 1.88 11.52
C GLY A 33 -8.20 1.33 10.27
N VAL A 34 -7.51 0.53 9.45
CA VAL A 34 -8.08 -0.06 8.23
C VAL A 34 -8.92 -1.28 8.61
N LYS A 35 -10.25 -1.17 8.47
CA LYS A 35 -11.20 -2.25 8.87
C LYS A 35 -10.98 -3.55 8.09
N GLU A 36 -10.80 -3.46 6.79
CA GLU A 36 -10.61 -4.60 5.88
C GLU A 36 -9.25 -4.53 5.13
N PRO A 37 -8.10 -4.73 5.81
CA PRO A 37 -6.79 -4.52 5.19
C PRO A 37 -6.57 -5.37 3.94
N LEU A 38 -6.91 -6.65 3.99
CA LEU A 38 -6.72 -7.58 2.87
C LEU A 38 -7.50 -7.15 1.62
N LYS A 39 -8.73 -6.66 1.78
CA LYS A 39 -9.55 -6.16 0.67
C LYS A 39 -8.89 -4.95 0.01
N VAL A 40 -8.39 -4.01 0.81
CA VAL A 40 -7.71 -2.81 0.31
C VAL A 40 -6.38 -3.17 -0.35
N ILE A 41 -5.59 -4.06 0.26
CA ILE A 41 -4.32 -4.53 -0.31
C ILE A 41 -4.56 -5.21 -1.65
N ASN A 42 -5.48 -6.18 -1.72
CA ASN A 42 -5.80 -6.90 -2.96
C ASN A 42 -6.23 -5.94 -4.06
N ARG A 43 -7.06 -4.95 -3.73
CA ARG A 43 -7.45 -3.90 -4.67
C ARG A 43 -6.26 -3.08 -5.19
N LEU A 44 -5.31 -2.73 -4.32
CA LEU A 44 -4.10 -2.03 -4.73
C LEU A 44 -3.14 -2.91 -5.57
N VAL A 45 -3.14 -4.23 -5.34
CA VAL A 45 -2.46 -5.21 -6.20
C VAL A 45 -3.11 -5.30 -7.57
N GLU A 46 -4.44 -5.39 -7.64
CA GLU A 46 -5.20 -5.38 -8.90
C GLU A 46 -4.92 -4.12 -9.73
N LEU A 47 -4.72 -2.98 -9.08
CA LEU A 47 -4.40 -1.71 -9.72
C LEU A 47 -2.91 -1.58 -10.12
N GLY A 48 -2.07 -2.57 -9.82
CA GLY A 48 -0.63 -2.54 -10.10
C GLY A 48 0.15 -1.53 -9.25
N LEU A 49 -0.43 -1.09 -8.13
CA LEU A 49 0.20 -0.16 -7.20
C LEU A 49 1.02 -0.90 -6.14
N LEU A 50 0.59 -2.12 -5.82
CA LEU A 50 1.34 -3.09 -5.04
C LEU A 50 1.60 -4.35 -5.87
N GLU A 51 2.58 -5.13 -5.44
CA GLU A 51 2.96 -6.42 -5.99
C GLU A 51 2.98 -7.46 -4.87
N ARG A 52 2.48 -8.67 -5.14
CA ARG A 52 2.52 -9.78 -4.18
C ARG A 52 3.77 -10.62 -4.43
N GLY A 53 4.61 -10.74 -3.40
CA GLY A 53 5.72 -11.68 -3.36
C GLY A 53 5.37 -12.95 -2.57
N ILE A 54 6.36 -13.79 -2.29
CA ILE A 54 6.18 -14.94 -1.39
C ILE A 54 6.15 -14.42 0.04
N GLY A 55 4.95 -14.38 0.65
CA GLY A 55 4.77 -13.98 2.04
C GLY A 55 4.95 -12.48 2.31
N CYS A 56 4.97 -11.62 1.28
CA CYS A 56 5.04 -10.18 1.42
C CYS A 56 4.25 -9.41 0.35
N TYR A 57 3.93 -8.17 0.66
CA TYR A 57 3.44 -7.16 -0.28
C TYR A 57 4.49 -6.08 -0.48
N ASN A 58 4.69 -5.68 -1.73
CA ASN A 58 5.68 -4.69 -2.13
C ASN A 58 4.98 -3.51 -2.80
N VAL A 59 5.48 -2.29 -2.61
CA VAL A 59 5.09 -1.17 -3.49
C VAL A 59 5.68 -1.40 -4.87
N SER A 60 4.88 -1.17 -5.93
CA SER A 60 5.36 -1.42 -7.28
C SER A 60 6.46 -0.46 -7.69
N ARG A 61 7.37 -0.92 -8.57
CA ARG A 61 8.47 -0.09 -9.07
C ARG A 61 7.96 1.19 -9.73
N LYS A 62 6.87 1.08 -10.49
CA LYS A 62 6.23 2.21 -11.17
C LYS A 62 5.78 3.30 -10.19
N VAL A 63 5.16 2.91 -9.08
CA VAL A 63 4.77 3.86 -8.02
C VAL A 63 6.01 4.54 -7.46
N MET A 64 7.09 3.78 -7.22
CA MET A 64 8.32 4.35 -6.69
C MET A 64 9.00 5.34 -7.62
N ASP A 65 8.93 5.13 -8.93
CA ASP A 65 9.46 6.08 -9.91
C ASP A 65 8.64 7.38 -9.93
N TYR A 66 7.32 7.31 -9.78
CA TYR A 66 6.49 8.51 -9.63
C TYR A 66 6.78 9.28 -8.34
N VAL A 67 7.04 8.59 -7.23
CA VAL A 67 7.45 9.20 -5.96
C VAL A 67 8.78 9.94 -6.13
N LYS A 68 9.79 9.28 -6.74
CA LYS A 68 11.12 9.89 -6.99
C LYS A 68 11.04 11.13 -7.88
N ARG A 69 10.13 11.13 -8.85
CA ARG A 69 9.90 12.28 -9.75
C ARG A 69 9.05 13.39 -9.13
N GLY A 70 8.57 13.22 -7.89
CA GLY A 70 7.69 14.19 -7.22
C GLY A 70 6.30 14.30 -7.84
N VAL A 71 5.89 13.34 -8.66
CA VAL A 71 4.62 13.36 -9.41
C VAL A 71 3.46 12.83 -8.56
N LEU A 72 3.75 11.96 -7.60
CA LEU A 72 2.73 11.39 -6.71
C LEU A 72 2.52 12.28 -5.48
N ARG A 73 1.34 12.89 -5.37
CA ARG A 73 0.88 13.55 -4.13
C ARG A 73 -0.19 12.68 -3.46
N LEU A 74 0.10 12.20 -2.27
CA LEU A 74 -0.85 11.52 -1.40
C LEU A 74 -1.20 12.50 -0.28
N GLU A 75 -2.31 13.22 -0.46
CA GLU A 75 -2.90 14.06 0.58
C GLU A 75 -3.52 13.17 1.67
N ASP A 76 -3.56 13.69 2.89
CA ASP A 76 -4.15 13.03 4.06
C ASP A 76 -5.68 13.14 4.10
#